data_AF-A0A9C8AFY9-F1
#
_entry.id   AF-A0A9C8AFY9-F1
#
_cell.length_a   1.000
_cell.length_b   1.000
_cell.length_c   1.000
_cell.angle_alpha   90.00
_cell.angle_beta   90.00
_cell.angle_gamma   90.00
#
_symmetry.space_group_name_H-M   'P 1'
#
loop_
_entity.id
_entity.type
_entity.pdbx_description
1 polymer ?
#
loop_
_entity_poly.entity_id
_entity_poly.type
_entity_poly.pdbx_seq_one_letter_code
_entity_poly.pdbx_strand_id
1 'polypeptide(L)'
;MFKSVVRTCVLSAVFLLPLPSHAAPTDSVAIVNGETITRQDYKNYAKARAEQTRANVTPDVLLEELIQRELLKQDALKNGLDKR
;
A
#
# COMPACT_ATOMS: atom_id res chain seq x y z
N MET A 1 53.69 -25.64 5.52
CA MET A 1 53.23 -24.24 5.70
C MET A 1 52.80 -23.68 4.35
N PHE A 2 51.77 -22.83 4.36
CA PHE A 2 51.15 -22.04 3.28
C PHE A 2 50.23 -22.74 2.27
N LYS A 3 48.93 -22.54 2.56
CA LYS A 3 47.73 -22.70 1.75
C LYS A 3 47.64 -21.56 0.71
N SER A 4 47.05 -21.82 -0.47
CA SER A 4 46.15 -20.89 -1.22
C SER A 4 45.92 -21.39 -2.63
N VAL A 5 44.79 -21.17 -3.31
CA VAL A 5 43.46 -20.61 -2.99
C VAL A 5 42.58 -21.13 -4.13
N VAL A 6 41.46 -21.74 -3.77
CA VAL A 6 40.40 -22.14 -4.71
C VAL A 6 39.77 -20.85 -5.25
N ARG A 7 39.93 -20.61 -6.55
CA ARG A 7 39.31 -19.47 -7.25
C ARG A 7 37.92 -19.89 -7.74
N THR A 8 36.96 -19.97 -6.83
CA THR A 8 35.53 -20.09 -7.19
C THR A 8 34.99 -18.70 -7.51
N CYS A 9 34.80 -18.43 -8.80
CA CYS A 9 33.95 -17.33 -9.27
C CYS A 9 32.49 -17.65 -8.87
N VAL A 10 32.00 -17.04 -7.80
CA VAL A 10 30.56 -17.01 -7.51
C VAL A 10 29.95 -15.93 -8.40
N LEU A 11 29.44 -16.34 -9.56
CA LEU A 11 28.53 -15.51 -10.35
C LEU A 11 27.25 -15.31 -9.52
N SER A 12 27.21 -14.22 -8.75
CA SER A 12 26.00 -13.75 -8.09
C SER A 12 25.09 -13.17 -9.18
N ALA A 13 24.16 -13.99 -9.67
CA ALA A 13 23.04 -13.53 -10.45
C ALA A 13 22.13 -12.72 -9.53
N VAL A 14 22.34 -11.40 -9.51
CA VAL A 14 21.45 -10.45 -8.88
C VAL A 14 20.06 -10.67 -9.48
N PHE A 15 19.13 -11.11 -8.63
CA PHE A 15 17.71 -11.27 -8.92
C PHE A 15 17.17 -9.92 -9.45
N LEU A 16 17.07 -9.79 -10.76
CA LEU A 16 16.20 -8.82 -11.42
C LEU A 16 14.77 -9.32 -11.24
N LEU A 17 14.20 -9.10 -10.06
CA LEU A 17 12.77 -9.26 -9.87
C LEU A 17 12.09 -8.15 -10.69
N PRO A 18 11.22 -8.49 -11.65
CA PRO A 18 10.38 -7.49 -12.29
C PRO A 18 9.51 -6.87 -11.19
N LEU A 19 9.71 -5.57 -10.93
CA LEU A 19 8.77 -4.79 -10.14
C LEU A 19 7.42 -4.91 -10.84
N PRO A 20 6.35 -5.32 -10.14
CA PRO A 20 5.05 -5.39 -10.76
C PRO A 20 4.63 -3.96 -11.07
N SER A 21 4.77 -3.59 -12.35
CA SER A 21 4.30 -2.32 -12.89
C SER A 21 2.78 -2.35 -12.90
N HIS A 22 2.18 -2.17 -11.73
CA HIS A 22 0.75 -1.90 -11.61
C HIS A 22 0.54 -0.53 -12.23
N ALA A 23 0.04 -0.50 -13.46
CA ALA A 23 -0.50 0.71 -14.03
C ALA A 23 -1.52 1.26 -13.04
N ALA A 24 -1.23 2.44 -12.47
CA ALA A 24 -2.15 3.10 -11.56
C ALA A 24 -3.51 3.19 -12.26
N PRO A 25 -4.60 2.70 -11.64
CA PRO A 25 -5.94 2.88 -12.16
C PRO A 25 -6.11 4.32 -12.63
N THR A 26 -6.64 4.54 -13.83
CA THR A 26 -6.85 5.88 -14.42
C THR A 26 -7.79 6.77 -13.60
N ASP A 27 -8.34 6.23 -12.50
CA ASP A 27 -9.23 6.89 -11.57
C ASP A 27 -8.73 6.76 -10.10
N SER A 28 -7.41 6.85 -9.90
CA SER A 28 -6.80 6.91 -8.57
C SER A 28 -6.98 8.30 -7.93
N VAL A 29 -7.28 8.33 -6.62
CA VAL A 29 -7.30 9.56 -5.82
C VAL A 29 -6.10 9.67 -4.87
N ALA A 30 -5.49 8.55 -4.49
CA ALA A 30 -4.26 8.50 -3.70
C ALA A 30 -3.56 7.13 -3.86
N ILE A 31 -2.27 7.08 -3.51
CA ILE A 31 -1.50 5.82 -3.40
C ILE A 31 -0.87 5.78 -2.00
N VAL A 32 -1.13 4.71 -1.25
CA VAL A 32 -0.67 4.54 0.15
C VAL A 32 0.16 3.25 0.24
N ASN A 33 1.48 3.38 0.37
CA ASN A 33 2.44 2.26 0.39
C ASN A 33 2.29 1.26 -0.78
N GLY A 34 1.95 1.77 -1.97
CA GLY A 34 1.75 0.96 -3.17
C GLY A 34 0.31 0.48 -3.39
N GLU A 35 -0.58 0.63 -2.39
CA GLU A 35 -2.01 0.38 -2.56
C GLU A 35 -2.70 1.60 -3.18
N THR A 36 -3.51 1.39 -4.22
CA THR A 36 -4.27 2.48 -4.85
C THR A 36 -5.61 2.69 -4.15
N ILE A 37 -5.87 3.92 -3.74
CA ILE A 37 -7.22 4.37 -3.36
C ILE A 37 -7.90 4.92 -4.62
N THR A 38 -9.01 4.31 -5.02
CA THR A 38 -9.75 4.71 -6.22
C THR A 38 -10.80 5.78 -5.93
N ARG A 39 -11.28 6.46 -6.97
CA ARG A 39 -12.43 7.37 -6.85
C ARG A 39 -13.67 6.65 -6.33
N GLN A 40 -13.85 5.37 -6.66
CA GLN A 40 -14.98 4.60 -6.16
C GLN A 40 -14.87 4.38 -4.64
N ASP A 41 -13.68 4.11 -4.13
CA ASP A 41 -13.43 3.98 -2.68
C ASP A 41 -13.75 5.27 -1.95
N TYR A 42 -13.31 6.41 -2.50
CA TYR A 42 -13.66 7.73 -1.99
C TYR A 42 -15.17 7.96 -1.96
N LYS A 43 -15.90 7.67 -3.05
CA LYS A 43 -17.36 7.84 -3.11
C LYS A 43 -18.08 6.95 -2.10
N ASN A 44 -17.65 5.68 -2.00
CA ASN A 44 -18.21 4.73 -1.04
C ASN A 44 -17.99 5.21 0.39
N TYR A 45 -16.78 5.67 0.70
CA TYR A 45 -16.42 6.19 2.01
C TYR A 45 -17.22 7.44 2.36
N ALA A 46 -17.26 8.43 1.46
CA ALA A 46 -17.99 9.68 1.66
C ALA A 46 -19.48 9.41 1.95
N LYS A 47 -20.11 8.49 1.22
CA LYS A 47 -21.50 8.08 1.45
C LYS A 47 -21.68 7.45 2.83
N ALA A 48 -20.88 6.45 3.17
CA ALA A 48 -20.98 5.76 4.47
C ALA A 48 -20.70 6.73 5.63
N ARG A 49 -19.75 7.65 5.47
CA ARG A 49 -19.39 8.64 6.48
C ARG A 49 -20.51 9.65 6.74
N ALA A 50 -21.13 10.13 5.66
CA ALA A 50 -22.29 11.02 5.74
C ALA A 50 -23.48 10.34 6.41
N GLU A 51 -23.76 9.08 6.08
CA GLU A 51 -24.82 8.28 6.72
C GLU A 51 -24.57 8.09 8.22
N GLN A 52 -23.31 7.84 8.60
CA GLN A 52 -22.94 7.60 10.00
C GLN A 52 -23.03 8.86 10.88
N THR A 53 -22.69 10.04 10.36
CA THR A 53 -22.54 11.24 11.19
C THR A 53 -23.51 12.36 10.91
N ARG A 54 -24.19 12.33 9.76
CA ARG A 54 -25.02 13.44 9.27
C ARG A 54 -24.28 14.77 9.21
N ALA A 55 -22.94 14.73 9.20
CA ALA A 55 -22.08 15.89 9.12
C ALA A 55 -21.58 16.08 7.69
N ASN A 56 -21.60 17.33 7.22
CA ASN A 56 -20.96 17.69 5.96
C ASN A 56 -19.50 18.02 6.23
N VAL A 57 -18.62 17.17 5.72
CA VAL A 57 -17.16 17.28 5.86
C VAL A 57 -16.58 17.68 4.50
N THR A 58 -15.49 18.45 4.50
CA THR A 58 -14.84 18.87 3.26
C THR A 58 -14.19 17.67 2.55
N PRO A 59 -14.10 17.68 1.20
CA PRO A 59 -13.47 16.59 0.45
C PRO A 59 -12.05 16.25 0.92
N ASP A 60 -11.26 17.26 1.30
CA ASP A 60 -9.88 17.08 1.75
C ASP A 60 -9.81 16.29 3.06
N VAL A 61 -10.70 16.59 4.02
CA VAL A 61 -10.77 15.87 5.29
C VAL A 61 -11.22 14.42 5.05
N LEU A 62 -12.18 14.20 4.16
CA LEU A 62 -12.61 12.83 3.80
C LEU A 62 -11.48 12.02 3.15
N LEU A 63 -10.66 12.64 2.31
CA LEU A 63 -9.51 11.99 1.70
C LEU A 63 -8.43 11.67 2.75
N GLU A 64 -8.14 12.61 3.65
CA GLU A 64 -7.19 12.41 4.75
C GLU A 64 -7.63 11.27 5.68
N GLU A 65 -8.91 11.25 6.09
CA GLU A 65 -9.46 10.16 6.90
C GLU A 65 -9.35 8.80 6.17
N LEU A 66 -9.56 8.78 4.85
CA LEU A 66 -9.44 7.57 4.04
C LEU A 66 -8.00 7.07 3.95
N ILE A 67 -7.02 7.96 3.80
CA ILE A 67 -5.59 7.63 3.83
C ILE A 67 -5.18 7.09 5.20
N GLN A 68 -5.59 7.73 6.29
CA GLN A 68 -5.30 7.28 7.65
C GLN A 68 -5.88 5.90 7.95
N ARG A 69 -7.10 5.63 7.46
CA ARG A 69 -7.73 4.31 7.56
C ARG A 69 -6.94 3.24 6.81
N GLU A 70 -6.44 3.57 5.62
CA GLU A 70 -5.62 2.64 4.84
C GLU A 70 -4.30 2.32 5.55
N LEU A 71 -3.63 3.33 6.12
CA LEU A 71 -2.43 3.13 6.94
C LEU A 71 -2.71 2.22 8.15
N LEU A 72 -3.82 2.44 8.86
CA LEU A 72 -4.22 1.59 9.98
C LEU A 72 -4.55 0.16 9.55
N LYS A 73 -5.20 -0.02 8.39
CA LYS A 73 -5.49 -1.33 7.81
C LYS A 73 -4.19 -2.08 7.52
N GLN A 74 -3.24 -1.44 6.86
CA GLN A 74 -1.95 -2.03 6.52
C GLN A 74 -1.13 -2.38 7.76
N ASP A 75 -1.14 -1.51 8.78
CA ASP A 75 -0.48 -1.81 10.05
C ASP A 75 -1.13 -2.99 10.78
N ALA A 76 -2.47 -3.06 10.79
CA ALA A 76 -3.20 -4.19 11.37
C ALA A 76 -2.85 -5.53 10.68
N LEU A 77 -2.78 -5.53 9.34
CA LEU A 77 -2.36 -6.71 8.56
C LEU A 77 -0.91 -7.08 8.86
N LYS A 78 0.00 -6.10 8.93
CA LYS A 78 1.41 -6.31 9.25
C LYS A 78 1.58 -6.95 10.64
N ASN A 79 0.73 -6.58 11.60
CA ASN A 79 0.72 -7.12 12.95
C ASN A 79 -0.13 -8.40 13.11
N GLY A 80 -0.71 -8.93 12.03
CA GLY A 80 -1.50 -10.16 12.05
C GLY A 80 -2.83 -10.05 12.80
N LEU A 81 -3.40 -8.85 12.90
CA LEU A 81 -4.67 -8.59 13.60
C LEU A 81 -5.91 -9.03 12.80
N ASP A 82 -5.70 -9.51 11.57
CA ASP A 82 -6.70 -10.11 10.68
C ASP A 82 -6.97 -11.59 10.99
N LYS A 83 -6.10 -12.24 11.76
CA LYS A 83 -6.22 -13.65 12.18
C LYS A 83 -7.19 -13.76 13.35
N ARG A 84 -8.50 -13.66 13.09
CA ARG A 84 -9.57 -13.98 14.04
C ARG A 84 -10.20 -15.32 13.75
#